data_AF-A0A7D5NCC5-F1
#
_entry.id   AF-A0A7D5NCC5-F1
#
_cell.length_a   1.000
_cell.length_b   1.000
_cell.length_c   1.000
_cell.angle_alpha   90.00
_cell.angle_beta   90.00
_cell.angle_gamma   90.00
#
_symmetry.space_group_name_H-M   'P 1'
#
loop_
_entity.id
_entity.type
_entity.pdbx_description
1 polymer ?
#
loop_
_entity_poly.entity_id
_entity_poly.type
_entity_poly.pdbx_seq_one_letter_code
_entity_poly.pdbx_strand_id
1 'polypeptide(L)'
;MNTEDLITAVKEAFGQYPEDVLGPIKMADEAFGWLHEVFVSIQREVEDENFAARIVKLASAGAYLADGIGSYCGAEHATMWQKLQEAGVIPPDRRQLD
;
A
#
# COMPACT_ATOMS: atom_id res chain seq x y z
N MET A 1 -11.64 -32.45 -0.21
CA MET A 1 -12.05 -31.09 -0.60
C MET A 1 -12.27 -31.13 -2.10
N ASN A 2 -13.47 -30.81 -2.58
CA ASN A 2 -13.72 -30.77 -4.01
C ASN A 2 -13.13 -29.46 -4.60
N THR A 3 -13.05 -29.35 -5.93
CA THR A 3 -12.48 -28.17 -6.58
C THR A 3 -13.26 -26.89 -6.30
N GLU A 4 -14.58 -26.96 -6.11
CA GLU A 4 -15.45 -25.82 -5.81
C GLU A 4 -15.20 -25.27 -4.39
N ASP A 5 -14.96 -26.15 -3.43
CA ASP A 5 -14.58 -25.79 -2.07
C ASP A 5 -13.23 -25.05 -2.06
N LEU A 6 -12.26 -25.52 -2.87
CA LEU A 6 -10.95 -24.87 -3.00
C LEU A 6 -11.08 -23.49 -3.64
N ILE A 7 -11.87 -23.36 -4.71
CA ILE A 7 -12.11 -22.07 -5.38
C ILE A 7 -12.79 -21.09 -4.42
N THR A 8 -13.74 -21.55 -3.62
CA THR A 8 -14.44 -20.74 -2.62
C THR A 8 -13.48 -20.25 -1.54
N ALA A 9 -12.67 -21.15 -0.97
CA ALA A 9 -11.68 -20.78 0.04
C ALA A 9 -10.64 -19.77 -0.47
N VAL A 10 -10.19 -19.92 -1.73
CA VAL A 10 -9.26 -18.95 -2.35
C VAL A 10 -9.91 -17.58 -2.51
N LYS A 11 -11.19 -17.53 -2.89
CA LYS A 11 -11.92 -16.27 -3.06
C LYS A 11 -12.23 -15.57 -1.73
N GLU A 12 -12.55 -16.34 -0.70
CA GLU A 12 -12.74 -15.82 0.66
C GLU A 12 -11.44 -15.23 1.19
N ALA A 13 -10.32 -15.92 0.97
CA ALA A 13 -9.00 -15.49 1.42
C ALA A 13 -8.48 -14.25 0.69
N PHE A 14 -8.57 -14.20 -0.64
CA PHE A 14 -7.87 -13.21 -1.47
C PHE A 14 -8.78 -12.23 -2.20
N GLY A 15 -10.09 -12.43 -2.17
CA GLY A 15 -11.06 -11.64 -2.94
C GLY A 15 -11.64 -12.41 -4.13
N GLN A 16 -12.72 -11.87 -4.67
CA GLN A 16 -13.48 -12.50 -5.76
C GLN A 16 -12.71 -12.47 -7.08
N TYR A 17 -11.86 -11.47 -7.27
CA TYR A 17 -11.12 -11.21 -8.50
C TYR A 17 -9.63 -10.96 -8.22
N PRO A 18 -8.72 -11.27 -9.17
CA PRO A 18 -7.29 -10.97 -9.03
C PRO A 18 -6.99 -9.50 -8.68
N GLU A 19 -7.84 -8.58 -9.15
CA GLU A 19 -7.77 -7.15 -8.89
C GLU A 19 -7.90 -6.80 -7.41
N ASP A 20 -8.58 -7.64 -6.61
CA ASP A 20 -8.72 -7.43 -5.16
C ASP A 20 -7.37 -7.56 -4.42
N VAL A 21 -6.41 -8.27 -5.03
CA VAL A 21 -5.03 -8.39 -4.51
C VAL A 21 -4.09 -7.43 -5.25
N LEU A 22 -4.23 -7.33 -6.57
CA LEU A 22 -3.32 -6.54 -7.40
C LEU A 22 -3.56 -5.04 -7.30
N GLY A 23 -4.78 -4.61 -6.99
CA GLY A 23 -5.17 -3.21 -6.86
C GLY A 23 -4.34 -2.46 -5.81
N PRO A 24 -4.29 -2.94 -4.55
CA PRO A 24 -3.46 -2.33 -3.51
C PRO A 24 -1.98 -2.28 -3.87
N ILE A 25 -1.45 -3.31 -4.52
CA ILE A 25 -0.04 -3.37 -4.96
C ILE A 25 0.25 -2.31 -6.03
N LYS A 26 -0.61 -2.20 -7.05
CA LYS A 26 -0.48 -1.18 -8.10
C LYS A 26 -0.58 0.23 -7.54
N MET A 27 -1.52 0.46 -6.63
CA MET A 27 -1.65 1.75 -5.95
C MET A 27 -0.37 2.09 -5.18
N ALA A 28 0.20 1.13 -4.44
CA ALA A 28 1.47 1.34 -3.73
C ALA A 28 2.64 1.63 -4.67
N ASP A 29 2.73 0.95 -5.81
CA ASP A 29 3.76 1.21 -6.83
C ASP A 29 3.65 2.63 -7.40
N GLU A 30 2.45 3.03 -7.83
CA GLU A 30 2.19 4.39 -8.32
C GLU A 30 2.54 5.45 -7.27
N ALA A 31 2.11 5.22 -6.03
CA ALA A 31 2.41 6.06 -4.88
C ALA A 31 3.92 6.30 -4.67
N PHE A 32 4.73 5.24 -4.71
CA PHE A 32 6.17 5.36 -4.59
C PHE A 32 6.78 6.10 -5.79
N GLY A 33 6.23 5.92 -6.99
CA GLY A 33 6.61 6.71 -8.17
C GLY A 33 6.37 8.22 -7.97
N TRP A 34 5.22 8.60 -7.41
CA TRP A 34 4.94 10.01 -7.11
C TRP A 34 5.86 10.58 -6.02
N LEU A 35 6.14 9.82 -4.96
CA LEU A 35 7.06 10.25 -3.90
C LEU A 35 8.50 10.41 -4.42
N HIS A 36 8.94 9.49 -5.29
CA HIS A 36 10.23 9.62 -5.98
C HIS A 36 10.33 10.95 -6.73
N GLU A 37 9.31 11.30 -7.53
CA GLU A 37 9.35 12.57 -8.27
C GLU A 37 9.25 13.80 -7.39
N VAL A 38 8.57 13.73 -6.24
CA VAL A 38 8.64 14.80 -5.23
C VAL A 38 10.07 14.98 -4.72
N PHE A 39 10.77 13.90 -4.36
CA PHE A 39 12.14 14.00 -3.86
C PHE A 39 13.12 14.49 -4.94
N VAL A 40 13.04 13.97 -6.15
CA VAL A 40 13.87 14.43 -7.28
C VAL A 40 13.59 15.90 -7.59
N SER A 41 12.33 16.33 -7.53
CA SER A 41 11.98 17.74 -7.75
C SER A 41 12.55 18.62 -6.65
N ILE A 42 12.46 18.23 -5.38
CA ILE A 42 13.09 18.96 -4.27
C ILE A 42 14.59 19.09 -4.48
N GLN A 43 15.27 18.00 -4.86
CA GLN A 43 16.70 18.01 -5.13
C GLN A 43 17.05 19.02 -6.23
N ARG A 44 16.33 19.01 -7.36
CA ARG A 44 16.53 19.97 -8.46
C ARG A 44 16.32 21.41 -8.00
N GLU A 45 15.27 21.67 -7.21
CA GLU A 45 15.02 23.01 -6.68
C GLU A 45 16.15 23.49 -5.76
N VAL A 46 16.79 22.60 -5.00
CA VAL A 46 17.96 22.96 -4.18
C VAL A 46 19.20 23.21 -5.03
N GLU A 47 19.46 22.35 -6.02
CA GLU A 47 20.61 22.46 -6.94
C GLU A 47 20.54 23.72 -7.80
N ASP A 48 19.34 24.12 -8.22
CA ASP A 48 19.08 25.34 -8.99
C ASP A 48 19.03 26.61 -8.10
N GLU A 49 19.37 26.51 -6.81
CA GLU A 49 19.27 27.58 -5.80
C GLU A 49 17.88 28.25 -5.77
N ASN A 50 16.84 27.45 -5.99
CA ASN A 50 15.49 27.90 -6.25
C ASN A 50 14.72 28.20 -4.95
N PHE A 51 13.50 28.72 -5.11
CA PHE A 51 12.72 29.33 -4.03
C PHE A 51 12.34 28.34 -2.91
N ALA A 52 12.77 28.63 -1.68
CA ALA A 52 12.48 27.83 -0.48
C ALA A 52 10.99 27.47 -0.31
N ALA A 53 10.06 28.35 -0.70
CA ALA A 53 8.62 28.02 -0.58
C ALA A 53 8.16 26.95 -1.58
N ARG A 54 8.83 26.76 -2.72
CA ARG A 54 8.53 25.65 -3.65
C ARG A 54 8.94 24.32 -3.05
N ILE A 55 10.12 24.27 -2.41
CA ILE A 55 10.57 23.10 -1.65
C ILE A 55 9.57 22.75 -0.55
N VAL A 56 9.11 23.73 0.24
CA VAL A 56 8.09 23.50 1.29
C VAL A 56 6.79 22.94 0.71
N LYS A 57 6.32 23.45 -0.43
CA LYS A 57 5.12 22.95 -1.11
C LYS A 57 5.28 21.50 -1.57
N LEU A 58 6.42 21.17 -2.18
CA LEU A 58 6.74 19.82 -2.62
C LEU A 58 6.82 18.85 -1.42
N ALA A 59 7.50 19.24 -0.35
CA ALA A 59 7.59 18.44 0.87
C ALA A 59 6.21 18.20 1.50
N SER A 60 5.36 19.24 1.53
CA SER A 60 3.97 19.13 2.04
C SER A 60 3.13 18.18 1.19
N ALA A 61 3.27 18.24 -0.14
CA ALA A 61 2.59 17.34 -1.06
C ALA A 61 3.06 15.88 -0.87
N GLY A 62 4.37 15.66 -0.74
CA GLY A 62 4.93 14.34 -0.44
C GLY A 62 4.42 13.77 0.88
N ALA A 63 4.37 14.59 1.94
CA ALA A 63 3.84 14.16 3.23
C ALA A 63 2.36 13.76 3.15
N TYR A 64 1.54 14.55 2.46
CA TYR A 64 0.12 14.24 2.25
C TYR A 64 -0.08 12.92 1.49
N LEU A 65 0.69 12.70 0.43
CA LEU A 65 0.64 11.44 -0.33
C LEU A 65 1.03 10.26 0.55
N ALA A 66 2.18 10.34 1.24
CA ALA A 66 2.66 9.28 2.09
C ALA A 66 1.66 8.87 3.19
N ASP A 67 1.01 9.86 3.83
CA ASP A 67 0.00 9.62 4.86
C ASP A 67 -1.24 8.90 4.31
N GLY A 68 -1.77 9.38 3.18
CA GLY A 68 -2.94 8.77 2.54
C GLY A 68 -2.68 7.34 2.06
N ILE A 69 -1.52 7.12 1.44
CA ILE A 69 -1.11 5.80 0.94
C ILE A 69 -0.84 4.84 2.09
N GLY A 70 -0.13 5.28 3.13
CA GLY A 70 0.13 4.46 4.32
C GLY A 70 -1.17 4.02 5.01
N SER A 71 -2.13 4.93 5.12
CA SER A 71 -3.45 4.63 5.68
C SER A 71 -4.22 3.61 4.85
N TYR A 72 -4.28 3.80 3.53
CA TYR A 72 -4.96 2.86 2.62
C TYR A 72 -4.29 1.48 2.61
N CYS A 73 -2.98 1.41 2.37
CA CYS A 73 -2.25 0.14 2.34
C CYS A 73 -2.34 -0.60 3.68
N GLY A 74 -2.30 0.13 4.80
CA GLY A 74 -2.48 -0.45 6.13
C GLY A 74 -3.86 -1.08 6.31
N ALA A 75 -4.92 -0.39 5.86
CA ALA A 75 -6.30 -0.90 5.92
C ALA A 75 -6.52 -2.13 5.03
N GLU A 76 -6.00 -2.10 3.80
CA GLU A 76 -6.05 -3.24 2.87
C GLU A 76 -5.30 -4.45 3.42
N HIS A 77 -4.08 -4.22 3.96
CA HIS A 77 -3.30 -5.28 4.59
C HIS A 77 -4.03 -5.89 5.79
N ALA A 78 -4.58 -5.08 6.69
CA ALA A 78 -5.33 -5.57 7.85
C ALA A 78 -6.56 -6.39 7.43
N THR A 79 -7.29 -5.93 6.41
CA THR A 79 -8.46 -6.63 5.86
C THR A 79 -8.07 -7.97 5.26
N MET A 80 -7.02 -8.00 4.43
CA MET A 80 -6.51 -9.23 3.83
C MET A 80 -6.03 -10.22 4.90
N TRP A 81 -5.32 -9.72 5.92
CA TRP A 81 -4.84 -10.52 7.03
C TRP A 81 -5.99 -11.18 7.80
N GLN A 82 -7.05 -10.42 8.11
CA GLN A 82 -8.24 -10.96 8.76
C GLN A 82 -8.89 -12.07 7.93
N LYS A 83 -9.09 -11.86 6.61
CA LYS A 83 -9.65 -12.87 5.71
C LYS A 83 -8.82 -14.16 5.70
N LEU A 84 -7.50 -14.03 5.66
CA LEU A 84 -6.59 -15.18 5.72
C LEU A 84 -6.67 -15.94 7.05
N GLN A 85 -6.92 -15.24 8.17
CA GLN A 85 -7.16 -15.87 9.47
C GLN A 85 -8.50 -16.61 9.50
N GLU A 86 -9.57 -15.98 9.01
CA GLU A 86 -10.91 -16.57 8.92
C GLU A 86 -10.93 -17.81 8.01
N ALA A 87 -10.16 -17.79 6.92
CA ALA A 87 -9.95 -18.93 6.04
C ALA A 87 -8.99 -20.00 6.61
N GLY A 88 -8.41 -19.80 7.79
CA GLY A 88 -7.48 -20.72 8.43
C GLY A 88 -6.12 -20.88 7.72
N VAL A 89 -5.79 -19.96 6.81
CA VAL A 89 -4.53 -19.99 6.04
C VAL A 89 -3.35 -19.57 6.91
N ILE A 90 -3.57 -18.59 7.80
CA ILE A 90 -2.57 -18.10 8.74
C ILE A 90 -3.13 -18.20 10.17
N PRO A 91 -2.26 -18.44 11.19
CA PRO A 91 -2.72 -18.60 12.55
C PRO A 91 -3.38 -17.30 13.08
N PRO A 92 -4.43 -17.42 13.91
CA PRO A 92 -4.87 -16.32 14.76
C PRO A 92 -3.72 -16.08 15.75
N ASP A 93 -3.12 -14.89 15.69
CA ASP A 93 -1.95 -14.47 16.45
C ASP A 93 -0.59 -15.07 16.04
N ARG A 94 0.22 -14.28 15.33
CA ARG A 94 1.64 -14.18 15.65
C ARG A 94 1.77 -12.96 16.55
N ARG A 95 2.17 -13.15 17.82
CA ARG A 95 2.85 -12.08 18.55
C ARG A 95 3.84 -11.45 17.58
N GLN A 96 3.78 -10.12 17.42
CA GLN A 96 4.72 -9.36 16.61
C GLN A 96 6.10 -10.00 16.80
N LEU A 97 6.67 -10.55 15.72
CA LEU A 97 8.05 -11.01 15.79
C LEU A 97 8.85 -9.72 15.92
N ASP A 98 9.35 -9.51 17.13
CA ASP A 98 10.27 -8.45 17.55
C ASP A 98 11.34 -8.14 16.50
#